data_AF-A0A3S0KG85-F1
#
_entry.id   AF-A0A3S0KG85-F1
#
_cell.length_a   1.000
_cell.length_b   1.000
_cell.length_c   1.000
_cell.angle_alpha   90.00
_cell.angle_beta   90.00
_cell.angle_gamma   90.00
#
_symmetry.space_group_name_H-M   'P 1'
#
loop_
_entity.id
_entity.type
_entity.pdbx_description
1 polymer ?
#
loop_
_entity_poly.entity_id
_entity_poly.type
_entity_poly.pdbx_seq_one_letter_code
_entity_poly.pdbx_strand_id
1 'polypeptide(L)'
;MQAAATDAQLVDAAISALVRYQTDDSKFHPFTSKFDAVEDGRASFTAQEQRGLAAFNDPQRGNCASCHDSRPAPGLGRALFTNFSYHALGVPRNTSQATANPAFFDLGLCGPQRSDLAGRSDLCGLFRTPSLRNVALTAPYFHNASFATLEDVVSFYATRDTNPARWYPTVNGQVQLYNDLPAAYRGNLQRGAPFVRAGQAPQLSPQDVADIVAFLKTLTDGFGTTQPAR
;
A
#
# COMPACT_ATOMS: atom_id res chain seq x y z
N MET A 1 49.36 6.57 -18.14
CA MET A 1 48.58 6.56 -16.89
C MET A 1 47.14 6.91 -17.25
N GLN A 2 46.18 6.01 -17.01
CA GLN A 2 44.76 6.41 -17.06
C GLN A 2 44.49 7.33 -15.88
N ALA A 3 43.79 8.44 -16.11
CA ALA A 3 43.36 9.33 -15.04
C ALA A 3 42.45 8.54 -14.06
N ALA A 4 42.59 8.81 -12.76
CA ALA A 4 41.71 8.23 -11.76
C ALA A 4 40.26 8.70 -12.01
N ALA A 5 39.29 7.83 -11.70
CA ALA A 5 37.88 8.17 -11.80
C ALA A 5 37.51 9.31 -10.84
N THR A 6 36.62 10.18 -11.29
CA THR A 6 36.03 11.25 -10.46
C THR A 6 34.97 10.69 -9.51
N ASP A 7 34.65 11.44 -8.44
CA ASP A 7 33.60 11.06 -7.49
C ASP A 7 32.23 10.84 -8.16
N ALA A 8 31.88 11.68 -9.15
CA ALA A 8 30.64 11.52 -9.91
C ALA A 8 30.60 10.19 -10.68
N GLN A 9 31.71 9.80 -11.32
CA GLN A 9 31.82 8.52 -12.02
C GLN A 9 31.73 7.34 -11.06
N LEU A 10 32.28 7.47 -9.85
CA LEU A 10 32.17 6.43 -8.81
C LEU A 10 30.73 6.28 -8.31
N VAL A 11 30.02 7.40 -8.08
CA VAL A 11 28.60 7.37 -7.68
C VAL A 11 27.72 6.77 -8.78
N ASP A 12 27.91 7.16 -10.03
CA ASP A 12 27.14 6.63 -11.16
C ASP A 12 27.36 5.11 -11.34
N ALA A 13 28.60 4.66 -11.17
CA ALA A 13 28.93 3.23 -11.20
C ALA A 13 28.26 2.47 -10.06
N ALA A 14 28.25 3.03 -8.84
CA ALA A 14 27.58 2.43 -7.69
C ALA A 14 26.06 2.35 -7.87
N ILE A 15 25.42 3.42 -8.36
CA ILE A 15 23.98 3.42 -8.68
C ILE A 15 23.67 2.37 -9.74
N SER A 16 24.48 2.31 -10.81
CA SER A 16 24.30 1.33 -11.88
C SER A 16 24.40 -0.12 -11.38
N ALA A 17 25.35 -0.38 -10.47
CA ALA A 17 25.50 -1.69 -9.85
C ALA A 17 24.29 -2.06 -8.97
N LEU A 18 23.77 -1.12 -8.17
CA LEU A 18 22.57 -1.32 -7.35
C LEU A 18 21.33 -1.58 -8.21
N VAL A 19 21.15 -0.82 -9.29
CA VAL A 19 20.04 -1.04 -10.24
C VAL A 19 20.10 -2.46 -10.79
N ARG A 20 21.25 -2.88 -11.34
CA ARG A 20 21.40 -4.25 -11.87
C ARG A 20 21.16 -5.31 -10.81
N TYR A 21 21.66 -5.12 -9.59
CA TYR A 21 21.41 -6.06 -8.50
C TYR A 21 19.91 -6.22 -8.21
N GLN A 22 19.15 -5.12 -8.20
CA GLN A 22 17.71 -5.14 -7.92
C GLN A 22 16.86 -5.60 -9.11
N THR A 23 17.33 -5.44 -10.34
CA THR A 23 16.59 -5.85 -11.56
C THR A 23 16.92 -7.26 -12.00
N ASP A 24 18.19 -7.66 -11.93
CA ASP A 24 18.68 -8.88 -12.58
C ASP A 24 18.71 -10.06 -11.60
N ASP A 25 18.91 -9.83 -10.30
CA ASP A 25 18.87 -10.90 -9.30
C ASP A 25 17.41 -11.33 -9.06
N SER A 26 17.09 -12.56 -9.46
CA SER A 26 15.76 -13.17 -9.32
C SER A 26 15.27 -13.24 -7.88
N LYS A 27 16.15 -13.08 -6.87
CA LYS A 27 15.73 -12.99 -5.47
C LYS A 27 14.87 -11.77 -5.15
N PHE A 28 14.91 -10.71 -5.98
CA PHE A 28 14.01 -9.56 -5.84
C PHE A 28 12.62 -9.81 -6.44
N HIS A 29 12.49 -10.82 -7.31
CA HIS A 29 11.25 -11.17 -7.99
C HIS A 29 11.06 -12.68 -8.10
N PRO A 30 11.06 -13.43 -6.99
CA PRO A 30 11.09 -14.89 -7.03
C PRO A 30 9.75 -15.51 -7.46
N PHE A 31 8.62 -14.84 -7.21
CA PHE A 31 7.26 -15.32 -7.55
C PHE A 31 6.98 -16.74 -7.02
N THR A 32 7.24 -16.94 -5.73
CA THR A 32 7.17 -18.23 -5.02
C THR A 32 6.07 -18.27 -3.97
N SER A 33 5.09 -17.38 -4.06
CA SER A 33 4.02 -17.31 -3.06
C SER A 33 2.97 -18.41 -3.27
N LYS A 34 2.06 -18.58 -2.29
CA LYS A 34 0.94 -19.51 -2.45
C LYS A 34 0.04 -19.09 -3.61
N PHE A 35 -0.18 -17.78 -3.77
CA PHE A 35 -0.90 -17.23 -4.92
C PHE A 35 -0.27 -17.66 -6.25
N ASP A 36 1.05 -17.53 -6.39
CA ASP A 36 1.75 -17.96 -7.60
C ASP A 36 1.64 -19.47 -7.84
N ALA A 37 1.71 -20.28 -6.77
CA ALA A 37 1.50 -21.72 -6.86
C ALA A 37 0.06 -22.10 -7.27
N VAL A 38 -0.95 -21.34 -6.84
CA VAL A 38 -2.34 -21.53 -7.29
C VAL A 38 -2.49 -21.17 -8.78
N GLU A 39 -1.93 -20.03 -9.21
CA GLU A 39 -1.94 -19.62 -10.63
C GLU A 39 -1.23 -20.64 -11.53
N ASP A 40 -0.19 -21.30 -11.02
CA ASP A 40 0.53 -22.38 -11.72
C ASP A 40 -0.20 -23.74 -11.65
N GLY A 41 -1.36 -23.84 -10.98
CA GLY A 41 -2.08 -25.11 -10.79
C GLY A 41 -1.40 -26.11 -9.85
N ARG A 42 -0.44 -25.66 -9.03
CA ARG A 42 0.34 -26.47 -8.09
C ARG A 42 -0.21 -26.47 -6.66
N ALA A 43 -1.21 -25.63 -6.39
CA ALA A 43 -1.88 -25.53 -5.10
C ALA A 43 -3.33 -25.09 -5.28
N SER A 44 -4.11 -25.11 -4.19
CA SER A 44 -5.46 -24.56 -4.14
C SER A 44 -5.60 -23.58 -2.99
N PHE A 45 -6.43 -22.55 -3.18
CA PHE A 45 -6.87 -21.72 -2.08
C PHE A 45 -7.74 -22.51 -1.12
N THR A 46 -7.66 -22.17 0.17
CA THR A 46 -8.70 -22.54 1.13
C THR A 46 -9.99 -21.78 0.79
N ALA A 47 -11.12 -22.24 1.32
CA ALA A 47 -12.39 -21.52 1.16
C ALA A 47 -12.31 -20.07 1.67
N GLN A 48 -11.51 -19.81 2.71
CA GLN A 48 -11.31 -18.46 3.26
C GLN A 48 -10.53 -17.56 2.29
N GLU A 49 -9.40 -18.04 1.80
CA GLU A 49 -8.56 -17.31 0.84
C GLU A 49 -9.31 -17.04 -0.47
N GLN A 50 -10.13 -17.99 -0.92
CA GLN A 50 -10.95 -17.83 -2.11
C GLN A 50 -12.03 -16.75 -1.95
N ARG A 51 -12.71 -16.71 -0.79
CA ARG A 51 -13.63 -15.60 -0.46
C ARG A 51 -12.89 -14.27 -0.37
N GLY A 52 -11.67 -14.28 0.17
CA GLY A 52 -10.82 -13.10 0.25
C GLY A 52 -10.46 -12.52 -1.11
N LEU A 53 -10.02 -13.36 -2.04
CA LEU A 53 -9.76 -12.95 -3.42
C LEU A 53 -11.03 -12.42 -4.11
N ALA A 54 -12.19 -13.06 -3.86
CA ALA A 54 -13.46 -12.59 -4.40
C ALA A 54 -13.83 -11.19 -3.88
N ALA A 55 -13.76 -10.97 -2.56
CA ALA A 55 -14.03 -9.67 -1.96
C ALA A 55 -13.01 -8.59 -2.38
N PHE A 56 -11.74 -8.97 -2.55
CA PHE A 56 -10.66 -8.10 -3.03
C PHE A 56 -10.94 -7.59 -4.46
N ASN A 57 -11.45 -8.46 -5.34
CA ASN A 57 -11.73 -8.14 -6.73
C ASN A 57 -13.10 -7.50 -6.98
N ASP A 58 -14.06 -7.64 -6.06
CA ASP A 58 -15.43 -7.16 -6.24
C ASP A 58 -15.50 -5.61 -6.20
N PRO A 59 -15.88 -4.94 -7.30
CA PRO A 59 -15.95 -3.47 -7.38
C PRO A 59 -17.00 -2.81 -6.48
N GLN A 60 -17.94 -3.58 -5.94
CA GLN A 60 -18.98 -3.10 -5.02
C GLN A 60 -18.69 -3.46 -3.55
N ARG A 61 -17.60 -4.20 -3.30
CA ARG A 61 -17.12 -4.54 -1.95
C ARG A 61 -15.73 -3.95 -1.71
N GLY A 62 -14.68 -4.76 -1.83
CA GLY A 62 -13.32 -4.33 -1.52
C GLY A 62 -12.74 -3.42 -2.58
N ASN A 63 -13.09 -3.65 -3.86
CA ASN A 63 -12.61 -2.91 -5.02
C ASN A 63 -11.08 -2.71 -5.02
N CYS A 64 -10.34 -3.57 -4.32
CA CYS A 64 -8.92 -3.40 -4.06
C CYS A 64 -8.13 -3.54 -5.36
N ALA A 65 -8.59 -4.43 -6.24
CA ALA A 65 -8.02 -4.69 -7.55
C ALA A 65 -8.15 -3.51 -8.54
N SER A 66 -8.86 -2.41 -8.21
CA SER A 66 -8.87 -1.20 -9.03
C SER A 66 -7.56 -0.39 -8.95
N CYS A 67 -6.80 -0.58 -7.86
CA CYS A 67 -5.48 0.01 -7.66
C CYS A 67 -4.39 -1.07 -7.55
N HIS A 68 -4.72 -2.20 -6.93
CA HIS A 68 -3.83 -3.32 -6.67
C HIS A 68 -4.12 -4.50 -7.59
N ASP A 69 -3.89 -4.31 -8.90
CA ASP A 69 -4.23 -5.27 -9.94
C ASP A 69 -3.76 -6.70 -9.60
N SER A 70 -4.74 -7.59 -9.42
CA SER A 70 -4.53 -9.02 -9.14
C SER A 70 -4.22 -9.83 -10.40
N ARG A 71 -4.04 -9.16 -11.54
CA ARG A 71 -3.68 -9.73 -12.83
C ARG A 71 -2.36 -9.13 -13.32
N PRO A 72 -1.56 -9.85 -14.12
CA PRO A 72 -0.37 -9.29 -14.75
C PRO A 72 -0.73 -8.13 -15.67
N ALA A 73 0.07 -7.05 -15.63
CA ALA A 73 0.00 -6.01 -16.65
C ALA A 73 0.49 -6.56 -18.01
N PRO A 74 0.09 -5.97 -19.14
CA PRO A 74 0.56 -6.38 -20.46
C PRO A 74 2.09 -6.48 -20.52
N GLY A 75 2.61 -7.61 -21.00
CA GLY A 75 4.05 -7.88 -21.08
C GLY A 75 4.69 -8.42 -19.80
N LEU A 76 3.95 -8.52 -18.70
CA LEU A 76 4.39 -9.17 -17.47
C LEU A 76 3.80 -10.58 -17.36
N GLY A 77 4.60 -11.53 -16.88
CA GLY A 77 4.14 -12.90 -16.64
C GLY A 77 3.41 -13.11 -15.30
N ARG A 78 3.45 -12.12 -14.39
CA ARG A 78 2.99 -12.25 -13.00
C ARG A 78 2.30 -10.97 -12.52
N ALA A 79 1.26 -11.12 -11.70
CA ALA A 79 0.57 -9.98 -11.08
C ALA A 79 1.48 -9.27 -10.09
N LEU A 80 1.57 -7.93 -10.16
CA LEU A 80 2.39 -7.14 -9.23
C LEU A 80 1.57 -6.59 -8.05
N PHE A 81 0.24 -6.68 -8.09
CA PHE A 81 -0.66 -6.11 -7.08
C PHE A 81 -0.47 -4.61 -6.89
N THR A 82 -0.22 -3.93 -7.99
CA THR A 82 -0.14 -2.48 -8.13
C THR A 82 -0.24 -2.13 -9.60
N ASN A 83 -0.95 -1.07 -9.92
CA ASN A 83 -0.93 -0.43 -11.23
C ASN A 83 0.00 0.80 -11.26
N PHE A 84 0.75 1.04 -10.19
CA PHE A 84 1.68 2.17 -10.01
C PHE A 84 1.05 3.57 -10.10
N SER A 85 -0.27 3.66 -10.03
CA SER A 85 -1.01 4.91 -9.88
C SER A 85 -0.74 5.58 -8.53
N TYR A 86 -1.37 6.74 -8.32
CA TYR A 86 -1.18 7.54 -7.12
C TYR A 86 -2.53 7.93 -6.52
N HIS A 87 -2.68 7.77 -5.20
CA HIS A 87 -3.95 8.02 -4.51
C HIS A 87 -3.73 8.67 -3.13
N ALA A 88 -4.70 9.47 -2.71
CA ALA A 88 -4.78 9.99 -1.35
C ALA A 88 -5.85 9.23 -0.56
N LEU A 89 -5.42 8.47 0.45
CA LEU A 89 -6.33 7.65 1.26
C LEU A 89 -6.75 8.33 2.58
N GLY A 90 -6.02 9.37 2.98
CA GLY A 90 -6.27 10.11 4.21
C GLY A 90 -5.95 9.28 5.46
N VAL A 91 -4.88 8.48 5.43
CA VAL A 91 -4.42 7.73 6.62
C VAL A 91 -4.15 8.69 7.80
N PRO A 92 -4.34 8.24 9.05
CA PRO A 92 -4.10 9.08 10.21
C PRO A 92 -2.63 9.43 10.35
N ARG A 93 -2.38 10.60 10.96
CA ARG A 93 -1.04 11.07 11.24
C ARG A 93 -0.33 10.14 12.22
N ASN A 94 0.85 9.66 11.84
CA ASN A 94 1.76 9.02 12.79
C ASN A 94 2.47 10.11 13.61
N THR A 95 2.34 10.05 14.94
CA THR A 95 2.93 11.02 15.88
C THR A 95 4.34 10.64 16.36
N SER A 96 5.00 9.69 15.69
CA SER A 96 6.42 9.38 15.92
C SER A 96 7.35 10.53 15.52
N GLN A 97 8.64 10.43 15.85
CA GLN A 97 9.62 11.52 15.71
C GLN A 97 9.72 12.15 14.31
N ALA A 98 9.31 11.44 13.24
CA ALA A 98 9.30 11.98 11.88
C ALA A 98 8.34 13.17 11.66
N THR A 99 7.33 13.34 12.52
CA THR A 99 6.34 14.44 12.45
C THR A 99 6.45 15.41 13.63
N ALA A 100 7.60 15.45 14.30
CA ALA A 100 7.86 16.30 15.48
C ALA A 100 7.52 17.78 15.25
N ASN A 101 7.56 18.25 14.01
CA ASN A 101 6.97 19.52 13.63
C ASN A 101 5.47 19.35 13.31
N PRO A 102 4.55 19.90 14.13
CA PRO A 102 3.11 19.80 13.87
C PRO A 102 2.66 20.52 12.59
N ALA A 103 3.47 21.44 12.06
CA ALA A 103 3.20 22.13 10.78
C ALA A 103 3.70 21.34 9.55
N PHE A 104 4.49 20.28 9.75
CA PHE A 104 4.98 19.46 8.65
C PHE A 104 3.90 18.49 8.17
N PHE A 105 3.67 18.43 6.88
CA PHE A 105 2.87 17.41 6.23
C PHE A 105 3.68 16.85 5.06
N ASP A 106 3.78 15.53 4.98
CA ASP A 106 4.24 14.88 3.75
C ASP A 106 3.07 14.91 2.76
N LEU A 107 3.21 15.70 1.69
CA LEU A 107 2.20 15.85 0.67
C LEU A 107 2.45 14.91 -0.53
N GLY A 108 3.38 13.96 -0.39
CA GLY A 108 3.69 12.95 -1.39
C GLY A 108 4.16 13.59 -2.70
N LEU A 109 3.38 13.41 -3.77
CA LEU A 109 3.72 13.91 -5.10
C LEU A 109 3.95 15.43 -5.19
N CYS A 110 3.33 16.24 -4.34
CA CYS A 110 3.45 17.70 -4.44
C CYS A 110 4.51 18.31 -3.49
N GLY A 111 5.24 17.48 -2.72
CA GLY A 111 6.31 17.93 -1.82
C GLY A 111 6.10 17.52 -0.36
N PRO A 112 6.86 18.09 0.59
CA PRO A 112 7.86 19.15 0.40
C PRO A 112 9.23 18.66 -0.09
N GLN A 113 9.48 17.34 -0.10
CA GLN A 113 10.79 16.79 -0.51
C GLN A 113 11.10 16.96 -2.00
N ARG A 114 10.06 17.01 -2.83
CA ARG A 114 10.15 17.30 -4.26
C ARG A 114 9.54 18.67 -4.57
N SER A 115 10.20 19.43 -5.44
CA SER A 115 9.80 20.80 -5.79
C SER A 115 9.29 20.93 -7.23
N ASP A 116 9.55 19.96 -8.09
CA ASP A 116 9.16 19.94 -9.50
C ASP A 116 7.64 19.94 -9.72
N LEU A 117 6.87 19.45 -8.73
CA LEU A 117 5.41 19.41 -8.74
C LEU A 117 4.75 20.29 -7.65
N ALA A 118 5.50 21.20 -7.02
CA ALA A 118 4.96 22.01 -5.92
C ALA A 118 3.75 22.89 -6.30
N GLY A 119 3.63 23.26 -7.57
CA GLY A 119 2.48 24.01 -8.10
C GLY A 119 1.22 23.18 -8.40
N ARG A 120 1.28 21.85 -8.24
CA ARG A 120 0.19 20.92 -8.58
C ARG A 120 -0.57 20.49 -7.34
N SER A 121 -1.46 21.37 -6.86
CA SER A 121 -2.28 21.12 -5.66
C SER A 121 -3.20 19.89 -5.78
N ASP A 122 -3.57 19.51 -7.00
CA ASP A 122 -4.33 18.30 -7.31
C ASP A 122 -3.55 17.00 -7.05
N LEU A 123 -2.22 17.09 -6.89
CA LEU A 123 -1.35 15.97 -6.57
C LEU A 123 -0.98 15.90 -5.08
N CYS A 124 -1.44 16.85 -4.25
CA CYS A 124 -1.10 16.86 -2.84
C CYS A 124 -1.81 15.75 -2.07
N GLY A 125 -1.04 15.03 -1.24
CA GLY A 125 -1.49 13.87 -0.47
C GLY A 125 -1.53 12.56 -1.25
N LEU A 126 -1.13 12.58 -2.54
CA LEU A 126 -1.09 11.39 -3.38
C LEU A 126 0.24 10.64 -3.20
N PHE A 127 0.13 9.35 -2.89
CA PHE A 127 1.27 8.43 -2.79
C PHE A 127 1.11 7.30 -3.79
N ARG A 128 2.24 6.77 -4.28
CA ARG A 128 2.25 5.63 -5.22
C ARG A 128 1.59 4.43 -4.55
N THR A 129 0.70 3.75 -5.28
CA THR A 129 0.13 2.46 -4.88
C THR A 129 1.25 1.41 -4.75
N PRO A 130 1.58 0.89 -3.56
CA PRO A 130 2.63 -0.10 -3.41
C PRO A 130 2.20 -1.47 -3.93
N SER A 131 3.17 -2.32 -4.30
CA SER A 131 2.91 -3.75 -4.50
C SER A 131 2.45 -4.37 -3.17
N LEU A 132 1.50 -5.32 -3.24
CA LEU A 132 1.06 -6.10 -2.07
C LEU A 132 1.81 -7.44 -1.93
N ARG A 133 2.78 -7.74 -2.79
CA ARG A 133 3.62 -8.91 -2.61
C ARG A 133 4.41 -8.79 -1.31
N ASN A 134 4.46 -9.87 -0.53
CA ASN A 134 5.07 -9.91 0.80
C ASN A 134 4.48 -8.95 1.84
N VAL A 135 3.30 -8.36 1.60
CA VAL A 135 2.71 -7.35 2.50
C VAL A 135 2.56 -7.88 3.94
N ALA A 136 2.27 -9.16 4.13
CA ALA A 136 2.14 -9.75 5.47
C ALA A 136 3.43 -9.74 6.31
N LEU A 137 4.59 -9.44 5.71
CA LEU A 137 5.90 -9.43 6.36
C LEU A 137 6.48 -8.04 6.57
N THR A 138 5.81 -6.99 6.09
CA THR A 138 6.38 -5.63 5.98
C THR A 138 5.68 -4.62 6.86
N ALA A 139 5.15 -5.05 8.00
CA ALA A 139 4.69 -4.12 9.03
C ALA A 139 5.88 -3.25 9.50
N PRO A 140 5.64 -1.99 9.91
CA PRO A 140 4.35 -1.27 9.91
C PRO A 140 3.94 -0.78 8.50
N TYR A 141 2.68 -0.39 8.35
CA TYR A 141 2.02 -0.16 7.05
C TYR A 141 1.75 1.31 6.72
N PHE A 142 1.53 1.56 5.42
CA PHE A 142 1.41 2.86 4.76
C PHE A 142 2.71 3.69 4.77
N HIS A 143 2.70 4.81 4.03
CA HIS A 143 3.88 5.65 3.83
C HIS A 143 4.44 6.26 5.14
N ASN A 144 3.58 6.42 6.15
CA ASN A 144 3.93 7.00 7.43
C ASN A 144 3.96 5.98 8.59
N ALA A 145 3.87 4.67 8.31
CA ALA A 145 3.89 3.62 9.32
C ALA A 145 2.79 3.74 10.42
N SER A 146 1.64 4.35 10.12
CA SER A 146 0.59 4.59 11.13
C SER A 146 -0.19 3.35 11.58
N PHE A 147 0.02 2.19 10.95
CA PHE A 147 -0.68 0.95 11.28
C PHE A 147 0.30 -0.19 11.55
N ALA A 148 0.07 -0.94 12.63
CA ALA A 148 0.94 -2.05 13.03
C ALA A 148 0.55 -3.40 12.40
N THR A 149 -0.74 -3.58 12.07
CA THR A 149 -1.28 -4.88 11.62
C THR A 149 -1.94 -4.76 10.25
N LEU A 150 -1.92 -5.87 9.49
CA LEU A 150 -2.57 -5.92 8.18
C LEU A 150 -4.10 -5.89 8.34
N GLU A 151 -4.59 -6.47 9.42
CA GLU A 151 -5.99 -6.45 9.84
C GLU A 151 -6.50 -5.01 10.05
N ASP A 152 -5.70 -4.13 10.67
CA ASP A 152 -6.07 -2.72 10.82
C ASP A 152 -6.02 -1.95 9.50
N VAL A 153 -5.09 -2.29 8.59
CA VAL A 153 -5.07 -1.70 7.24
C VAL A 153 -6.37 -1.99 6.50
N VAL A 154 -6.79 -3.26 6.43
CA VAL A 154 -8.03 -3.63 5.72
C VAL A 154 -9.26 -3.09 6.45
N SER A 155 -9.25 -3.08 7.78
CA SER A 155 -10.31 -2.45 8.59
C SER A 155 -10.41 -0.94 8.36
N PHE A 156 -9.29 -0.24 8.13
CA PHE A 156 -9.29 1.18 7.81
C PHE A 156 -10.04 1.42 6.51
N TYR A 157 -9.75 0.68 5.43
CA TYR A 157 -10.53 0.77 4.20
C TYR A 157 -12.02 0.52 4.42
N ALA A 158 -12.37 -0.48 5.24
CA ALA A 158 -13.77 -0.83 5.53
C ALA A 158 -14.51 0.24 6.35
N THR A 159 -13.81 0.96 7.24
CA THR A 159 -14.48 1.76 8.29
C THR A 159 -13.99 3.19 8.44
N ARG A 160 -13.10 3.67 7.56
CA ARG A 160 -12.59 5.07 7.57
C ARG A 160 -13.73 6.08 7.69
N ASP A 161 -14.77 5.90 6.87
CA ASP A 161 -15.86 6.88 6.74
C ASP A 161 -17.09 6.56 7.62
N THR A 162 -17.21 5.32 8.10
CA THR A 162 -18.35 4.87 8.92
C THR A 162 -18.04 4.84 10.41
N ASN A 163 -16.77 4.71 10.80
CA ASN A 163 -16.30 4.81 12.17
C ASN A 163 -14.97 5.58 12.24
N PRO A 164 -14.95 6.87 11.85
CA PRO A 164 -13.72 7.65 11.78
C PRO A 164 -13.04 7.84 13.14
N ALA A 165 -13.80 7.83 14.25
CA ALA A 165 -13.25 7.96 15.60
C ALA A 165 -12.32 6.81 16.00
N ARG A 166 -12.39 5.65 15.32
CA ARG A 166 -11.41 4.56 15.48
C ARG A 166 -10.03 4.92 14.94
N TRP A 167 -9.97 5.76 13.90
CA TRP A 167 -8.76 5.98 13.12
C TRP A 167 -8.12 7.33 13.38
N TYR A 168 -8.93 8.35 13.64
CA TYR A 168 -8.48 9.71 13.85
C TYR A 168 -8.67 10.15 15.30
N PRO A 169 -7.78 10.99 15.85
CA PRO A 169 -7.91 11.47 17.21
C PRO A 169 -9.17 12.31 17.38
N THR A 170 -9.77 12.24 18.57
CA THR A 170 -10.85 13.14 18.98
C THR A 170 -10.28 14.26 19.83
N VAL A 171 -10.53 15.50 19.45
CA VAL A 171 -10.09 16.71 20.17
C VAL A 171 -11.32 17.56 20.45
N ASN A 172 -11.54 17.92 21.72
CA ASN A 172 -12.71 18.70 22.17
C ASN A 172 -14.06 18.12 21.70
N GLY A 173 -14.18 16.79 21.75
CA GLY A 173 -15.40 16.08 21.32
C GLY A 173 -15.59 16.00 19.79
N GLN A 174 -14.64 16.48 18.99
CA GLN A 174 -14.70 16.43 17.53
C GLN A 174 -13.60 15.52 16.96
N VAL A 175 -14.00 14.58 16.11
CA VAL A 175 -13.07 13.71 15.38
C VAL A 175 -12.29 14.53 14.35
N GLN A 176 -10.97 14.49 14.44
CA GLN A 176 -10.08 15.25 13.56
C GLN A 176 -9.84 14.47 12.26
N LEU A 177 -10.87 14.41 11.39
CA LEU A 177 -10.81 13.68 10.12
C LEU A 177 -9.58 14.08 9.29
N TYR A 178 -8.89 13.07 8.73
CA TYR A 178 -7.77 13.26 7.83
C TYR A 178 -6.70 14.20 8.42
N ASN A 179 -6.32 13.95 9.68
CA ASN A 179 -5.40 14.80 10.44
C ASN A 179 -3.95 14.85 9.91
N ASP A 180 -3.63 14.07 8.87
CA ASP A 180 -2.35 14.12 8.16
C ASP A 180 -2.44 14.76 6.77
N LEU A 181 -3.55 15.43 6.45
CA LEU A 181 -3.72 16.15 5.19
C LEU A 181 -4.38 17.52 5.44
N PRO A 182 -3.71 18.64 5.06
CA PRO A 182 -4.29 19.97 5.16
C PRO A 182 -5.66 20.07 4.48
N ALA A 183 -6.56 20.85 5.09
CA ALA A 183 -7.95 20.96 4.64
C ALA A 183 -8.10 21.33 3.15
N ALA A 184 -7.21 22.18 2.64
CA ALA A 184 -7.18 22.61 1.24
C ALA A 184 -7.01 21.46 0.24
N TYR A 185 -6.41 20.33 0.65
CA TYR A 185 -6.11 19.19 -0.23
C TYR A 185 -7.04 17.99 -0.01
N ARG A 186 -7.98 18.06 0.93
CA ARG A 186 -8.92 16.96 1.20
C ARG A 186 -9.88 16.67 0.04
N GLY A 187 -9.97 17.57 -0.94
CA GLY A 187 -10.64 17.32 -2.22
C GLY A 187 -10.04 16.14 -3.00
N ASN A 188 -8.75 15.86 -2.81
CA ASN A 188 -8.01 14.83 -3.53
C ASN A 188 -8.23 13.41 -2.97
N LEU A 189 -8.92 13.27 -1.83
CA LEU A 189 -9.12 11.98 -1.17
C LEU A 189 -9.94 11.02 -2.05
N GLN A 190 -9.53 9.76 -2.05
CA GLN A 190 -10.20 8.68 -2.76
C GLN A 190 -11.63 8.50 -2.25
N ARG A 191 -12.56 8.40 -3.21
CA ARG A 191 -14.00 8.17 -3.01
C ARG A 191 -14.45 6.93 -3.75
N GLY A 192 -15.62 6.41 -3.39
CA GLY A 192 -16.15 5.16 -3.95
C GLY A 192 -15.57 3.93 -3.27
N ALA A 193 -16.08 2.76 -3.64
CA ALA A 193 -15.82 1.51 -2.93
C ALA A 193 -14.33 1.26 -2.62
N PRO A 194 -13.97 0.85 -1.39
CA PRO A 194 -14.86 0.49 -0.26
C PRO A 194 -15.32 1.69 0.58
N PHE A 195 -14.91 2.90 0.21
CA PHE A 195 -15.24 4.14 0.90
C PHE A 195 -16.67 4.58 0.58
N VAL A 196 -17.38 5.01 1.61
CA VAL A 196 -18.81 5.35 1.53
C VAL A 196 -19.06 6.77 2.00
N ARG A 197 -20.24 7.30 1.69
CA ARG A 197 -20.67 8.59 2.25
C ARG A 197 -21.00 8.42 3.73
N ALA A 198 -20.80 9.47 4.52
CA ALA A 198 -21.18 9.49 5.92
C ALA A 198 -22.65 9.08 6.10
N GLY A 199 -22.91 8.17 7.04
CA GLY A 199 -24.24 7.62 7.32
C GLY A 199 -24.62 6.38 6.51
N GLN A 200 -23.81 5.95 5.53
CA GLN A 200 -23.99 4.67 4.85
C GLN A 200 -23.35 3.52 5.64
N ALA A 201 -23.85 2.29 5.44
CA ALA A 201 -23.24 1.09 6.01
C ALA A 201 -21.88 0.78 5.35
N PRO A 202 -20.93 0.13 6.06
CA PRO A 202 -19.70 -0.36 5.47
C PRO A 202 -19.98 -1.32 4.30
N GLN A 203 -19.19 -1.22 3.22
CA GLN A 203 -19.26 -2.17 2.10
C GLN A 203 -18.51 -3.49 2.37
N LEU A 204 -17.62 -3.49 3.36
CA LEU A 204 -16.91 -4.67 3.82
C LEU A 204 -17.39 -5.05 5.22
N SER A 205 -17.81 -6.29 5.40
CA SER A 205 -18.11 -6.87 6.70
C SER A 205 -16.83 -7.26 7.45
N PRO A 206 -16.90 -7.52 8.77
CA PRO A 206 -15.77 -8.10 9.50
C PRO A 206 -15.28 -9.43 8.91
N GLN A 207 -16.17 -10.24 8.33
CA GLN A 207 -15.77 -11.48 7.65
C GLN A 207 -15.00 -11.17 6.36
N ASP A 208 -15.43 -10.19 5.57
CA ASP A 208 -14.70 -9.77 4.37
C ASP A 208 -13.30 -9.27 4.73
N VAL A 209 -13.17 -8.50 5.82
CA VAL A 209 -11.86 -8.05 6.33
C VAL A 209 -10.96 -9.27 6.63
N ALA A 210 -11.46 -10.24 7.40
CA ALA A 210 -10.70 -11.44 7.74
C ALA A 210 -10.33 -12.29 6.52
N ASP A 211 -11.26 -12.43 5.57
CA ASP A 211 -11.05 -13.19 4.34
C ASP A 211 -10.02 -12.50 3.43
N ILE A 212 -10.12 -11.17 3.24
CA ILE A 212 -9.14 -10.40 2.47
C ILE A 212 -7.75 -10.51 3.10
N VAL A 213 -7.64 -10.41 4.43
CA VAL A 213 -6.36 -10.59 5.12
C VAL A 213 -5.79 -11.99 4.89
N ALA A 214 -6.63 -13.03 4.94
CA ALA A 214 -6.20 -14.39 4.63
C ALA A 214 -5.68 -14.51 3.18
N PHE A 215 -6.38 -13.89 2.22
CA PHE A 215 -5.93 -13.80 0.84
C PHE A 215 -4.58 -13.06 0.71
N LEU A 216 -4.41 -11.90 1.34
CA LEU A 216 -3.17 -11.12 1.27
C LEU A 216 -1.96 -11.90 1.84
N LYS A 217 -2.18 -12.74 2.86
CA LYS A 217 -1.13 -13.63 3.39
C LYS A 217 -0.64 -14.65 2.35
N THR A 218 -1.47 -15.01 1.37
CA THR A 218 -1.06 -15.89 0.25
C THR A 218 -0.05 -15.27 -0.71
N LEU A 219 0.13 -13.94 -0.67
CA LEU A 219 1.08 -13.19 -1.50
C LEU A 219 2.52 -13.18 -0.95
N THR A 220 2.77 -13.96 0.10
CA THR A 220 4.09 -14.09 0.76
C THR A 220 4.92 -15.15 0.06
N ASP A 221 6.12 -14.79 -0.39
CA ASP A 221 7.09 -15.69 -1.01
C ASP A 221 7.58 -16.80 -0.06
N GLY A 222 8.10 -17.88 -0.64
CA GLY A 222 8.61 -19.05 0.09
C GLY A 222 7.54 -20.10 0.41
N PHE A 223 6.42 -20.12 -0.31
CA PHE A 223 5.40 -21.14 -0.12
C PHE A 223 5.94 -22.55 -0.36
N GLY A 224 5.63 -23.49 0.55
CA GLY A 224 6.10 -24.87 0.50
C GLY A 224 7.54 -25.08 1.00
N THR A 225 8.26 -24.01 1.36
CA THR A 225 9.52 -24.11 2.10
C THR A 225 9.25 -24.05 3.60
N THR A 226 9.95 -24.84 4.41
CA THR A 226 9.96 -24.64 5.87
C THR A 226 10.54 -23.26 6.15
N GLN A 227 9.69 -22.26 6.43
CA GLN A 227 10.15 -20.96 6.87
C GLN A 227 10.96 -21.16 8.16
N PRO A 228 12.19 -20.63 8.27
CA PRO A 228 12.85 -20.57 9.57
C PRO A 228 11.95 -19.78 10.52
N ALA A 229 11.74 -20.30 11.73
CA ALA A 229 10.98 -19.62 12.76
C ALA A 229 11.56 -18.20 12.94
N ARG A 230 10.71 -17.18 12.80
CA ARG A 230 11.05 -15.80 13.16
C ARG A 230 10.92 -15.60 14.66
#